data_AF-E1QHP2-F1
#
_entry.id   AF-E1QHP2-F1
#
_cell.length_a   1.000
_cell.length_b   1.000
_cell.length_c   1.000
_cell.angle_alpha   90.00
_cell.angle_beta   90.00
_cell.angle_gamma   90.00
#
_symmetry.space_group_name_H-M   'P 1'
#
loop_
_entity.id
_entity.type
_entity.pdbx_description
1 polymer ?
#
loop_
_entity_poly.entity_id
_entity_poly.type
_entity_poly.pdbx_seq_one_letter_code
_entity_poly.pdbx_strand_id
1 'polypeptide(L)' 'MTGRLYLRVAEAAAACGVSKRTLWSWVGQGLPAFKVGGVTLVSPDKLREWLENHAVDHGQTDKIVDEVLSGLGRN' A
#
# COMPACT_ATOMS: atom_id res chain seq x y z
N MET A 1 -19.17 0.20 -17.21
CA MET A 1 -18.53 1.30 -16.48
C MET A 1 -17.09 1.38 -16.98
N THR A 2 -16.69 2.45 -17.64
CA THR A 2 -15.33 2.59 -18.17
C THR A 2 -14.39 2.95 -17.02
N GLY A 3 -13.79 1.93 -16.39
CA GLY A 3 -12.74 2.15 -15.40
C GLY A 3 -11.56 2.88 -16.04
N ARG A 4 -11.02 3.90 -15.37
CA ARG A 4 -9.81 4.56 -15.86
C ARG A 4 -8.65 3.58 -15.77
N LEU A 5 -7.94 3.38 -16.89
CA LEU A 5 -6.81 2.45 -16.96
C LEU A 5 -5.62 2.91 -16.10
N TYR A 6 -5.46 4.23 -15.95
CA TYR A 6 -4.38 4.84 -15.16
C TYR A 6 -4.89 6.10 -14.46
N LEU A 7 -4.36 6.34 -13.26
CA LEU A 7 -4.64 7.49 -12.42
C LEU A 7 -3.38 8.33 -12.27
N ARG A 8 -3.52 9.65 -12.28
CA ARG A 8 -2.43 10.52 -11.79
C ARG A 8 -2.26 10.30 -10.29
N VAL A 9 -1.07 10.60 -9.77
CA VAL A 9 -0.79 10.56 -8.31
C VAL A 9 -1.85 11.30 -7.49
N ALA A 10 -2.33 12.46 -7.94
CA ALA A 10 -3.37 13.21 -7.24
C ALA A 10 -4.72 12.45 -7.19
N GLU A 11 -5.08 11.74 -8.25
CA GLU A 11 -6.33 11.01 -8.36
C GLU A 11 -6.27 9.71 -7.57
N ALA A 12 -5.14 9.00 -7.62
CA ALA A 12 -4.89 7.82 -6.80
C ALA A 12 -4.90 8.16 -5.31
N ALA A 13 -4.29 9.29 -4.90
CA ALA A 13 -4.34 9.75 -3.51
C ALA A 13 -5.78 10.04 -3.06
N ALA A 14 -6.58 10.71 -3.89
CA ALA A 14 -7.98 10.98 -3.61
C ALA A 14 -8.81 9.69 -3.53
N ALA A 15 -8.58 8.73 -4.44
CA ALA A 15 -9.27 7.44 -4.45
C ALA A 15 -8.98 6.60 -3.19
N CYS A 16 -7.76 6.69 -2.65
CA CYS A 16 -7.37 6.03 -1.41
C CYS A 16 -7.70 6.83 -0.15
N GLY A 17 -8.20 8.07 -0.27
CA GLY A 17 -8.48 8.94 0.89
C GLY A 17 -7.23 9.43 1.63
N VAL A 18 -6.08 9.51 0.97
CA VAL A 18 -4.79 9.90 1.58
C VAL A 18 -4.22 11.19 1.00
N SER A 19 -3.20 11.74 1.64
CA SER A 19 -2.47 12.90 1.12
C SER A 19 -1.61 12.54 -0.11
N LYS A 20 -1.35 13.50 -1.00
CA LYS A 20 -0.40 13.31 -2.12
C LYS A 20 1.00 12.94 -1.64
N ARG A 21 1.44 13.48 -0.50
CA ARG A 21 2.74 13.17 0.11
C ARG A 21 2.81 11.69 0.49
N THR A 22 1.74 11.15 1.07
CA THR A 22 1.63 9.74 1.42
C THR A 22 1.76 8.86 0.17
N LEU A 23 1.03 9.18 -0.90
CA LEU A 23 1.13 8.39 -2.13
C LEU A 23 2.53 8.46 -2.76
N TRP A 24 3.18 9.62 -2.75
CA TRP A 24 4.59 9.73 -3.18
C TRP A 24 5.55 8.92 -2.31
N SER A 25 5.29 8.84 -1.00
CA SER A 25 6.03 7.95 -0.10
C SER A 25 5.88 6.49 -0.53
N TRP A 26 4.66 6.05 -0.87
CA TRP A 26 4.43 4.69 -1.38
C TRP A 26 5.17 4.43 -2.69
N VAL A 27 5.18 5.39 -3.63
CA VAL A 27 5.99 5.31 -4.85
C VAL A 27 7.48 5.13 -4.51
N GLY A 28 7.99 5.88 -3.52
CA GLY A 28 9.35 5.70 -3.02
C GLY A 28 9.60 4.34 -2.33
N GLN A 29 8.56 3.72 -1.79
CA GLN A 29 8.60 2.39 -1.17
C GLN A 29 8.39 1.25 -2.19
N GLY A 30 8.24 1.56 -3.48
CA GLY A 30 8.14 0.56 -4.54
C GLY A 30 6.73 0.33 -5.10
N LEU A 31 5.75 1.20 -4.79
CA LEU A 31 4.46 1.20 -5.49
C LEU A 31 4.69 1.37 -7.01
N PRO A 32 4.19 0.44 -7.86
CA PRO A 32 4.39 0.53 -9.30
C PRO A 32 3.78 1.80 -9.90
N ALA A 33 4.64 2.63 -10.48
CA ALA A 33 4.27 3.89 -11.11
C ALA A 33 5.03 4.11 -12.42
N PHE A 34 4.37 4.72 -13.39
CA PHE A 34 4.89 4.94 -14.74
C PHE A 34 5.07 6.44 -14.97
N LYS A 35 6.29 6.86 -15.32
CA LYS A 35 6.58 8.25 -15.68
C LYS A 35 6.47 8.43 -17.19
N VAL A 36 5.44 9.14 -17.64
CA VAL A 36 5.17 9.38 -19.07
C VAL A 36 5.00 10.88 -19.30
N GLY A 37 5.86 11.48 -20.13
CA GLY A 37 5.75 12.90 -20.49
C GLY A 37 5.82 13.86 -19.28
N GLY A 38 6.57 13.51 -18.24
CA GLY A 38 6.66 14.30 -17.00
C GLY A 38 5.52 14.09 -16.00
N VAL A 39 4.54 13.25 -16.32
CA VAL A 39 3.44 12.88 -15.43
C VAL A 39 3.65 11.47 -14.88
N THR A 40 3.47 11.29 -13.58
CA THR A 40 3.47 9.97 -12.94
C THR A 40 2.05 9.42 -12.88
N LEU A 41 1.91 8.22 -13.44
CA LEU A 41 0.67 7.47 -13.53
C LEU A 41 0.75 6.19 -12.69
N VAL A 42 -0.36 5.82 -12.08
CA VAL A 42 -0.51 4.64 -11.24
C VAL A 42 -1.66 3.81 -11.81
N SER A 43 -1.44 2.51 -12.00
CA SER A 43 -2.51 1.59 -12.36
C SER A 43 -3.35 1.31 -11.11
N PRO A 44 -4.69 1.42 -11.18
CA PRO A 44 -5.56 1.05 -10.07
C PRO A 44 -5.36 -0.38 -9.58
N ASP A 45 -5.14 -1.32 -10.50
CA ASP A 45 -4.99 -2.75 -10.18
C ASP A 45 -3.69 -2.99 -9.41
N LYS A 46 -2.58 -2.38 -9.86
CA LYS A 46 -1.30 -2.47 -9.15
C LYS A 46 -1.29 -1.74 -7.82
N LEU A 47 -2.05 -0.65 -7.70
CA LEU A 47 -2.25 0.03 -6.42
C LEU A 47 -2.99 -0.86 -5.43
N ARG A 48 -4.04 -1.56 -5.87
CA ARG A 48 -4.77 -2.52 -5.04
C ARG A 48 -3.86 -3.67 -4.60
N GLU A 49 -3.18 -4.33 -5.53
CA GLU A 49 -2.24 -5.41 -5.23
C GLU A 49 -1.15 -4.96 -4.24
N TRP A 50 -0.59 -3.77 -4.44
CA TRP A 50 0.42 -3.23 -3.54
C TRP A 50 -0.11 -2.99 -2.14
N LEU A 51 -1.32 -2.41 -2.02
CA LEU A 51 -1.98 -2.17 -0.73
C LEU A 51 -2.32 -3.48 0.00
N GLU A 52 -2.78 -4.51 -0.71
CA GLU A 52 -3.06 -5.82 -0.13
C GLU A 52 -1.79 -6.47 0.43
N ASN A 53 -0.65 -6.30 -0.25
CA ASN A 53 0.64 -6.80 0.23
C ASN A 53 1.24 -5.97 1.38
N HIS A 54 0.84 -4.70 1.52
CA HIS A 54 1.34 -3.77 2.56
C HIS A 54 0.35 -3.57 3.72
N ALA A 55 -0.83 -4.15 3.62
CA ALA A 55 -1.74 -4.25 4.75
C ALA A 55 -1.03 -5.12 5.80
N VAL A 56 -0.48 -4.47 6.83
CA VAL A 56 0.03 -5.18 7.99
C VAL A 56 -1.15 -5.95 8.56
N ASP A 57 -1.12 -7.28 8.43
CA ASP A 57 -2.02 -8.14 9.18
C ASP A 57 -1.59 -8.06 10.65
N HIS A 58 -2.14 -7.06 11.34
CA HIS A 58 -1.98 -6.91 12.78
C HIS A 58 -2.41 -8.21 13.50
N GLY A 59 -3.33 -8.98 12.92
CA GLY A 59 -3.73 -10.28 13.44
C GLY A 59 -2.63 -11.35 13.38
N GLN A 60 -1.70 -11.29 12.43
CA GLN A 60 -0.57 -12.23 12.37
C GLN A 60 0.59 -11.78 13.28
N THR A 61 0.81 -10.48 13.40
CA THR A 61 1.86 -9.92 14.28
C THR A 61 1.51 -10.15 15.76
N ASP A 62 0.25 -9.92 16.14
CA ASP A 62 -0.20 -10.12 17.52
C ASP A 62 -0.15 -11.60 17.91
N LYS A 63 -0.49 -12.53 16.99
CA LYS A 63 -0.34 -13.97 17.22
C LYS A 63 1.11 -14.39 17.48
N ILE A 64 2.06 -13.85 16.70
CA ILE A 64 3.48 -14.17 16.87
C ILE A 64 3.99 -13.61 18.21
N VAL A 65 3.56 -12.41 18.60
CA VAL A 65 3.90 -11.81 19.89
C VAL A 65 3.33 -12.65 21.04
N ASP A 66 2.06 -13.02 20.98
CA ASP A 66 1.41 -13.84 22.01
C ASP A 66 2.05 -15.23 22.15
N GLU A 67 2.46 -15.84 21.05
CA GLU A 67 3.14 -17.14 21.05
C GLU A 67 4.52 -17.07 21.70
N VAL A 68 5.31 -16.02 21.40
CA VAL A 68 6.63 -15.80 22.01
C VAL A 68 6.50 -15.48 23.51
N LEU A 69 5.57 -14.61 23.90
CA LEU A 69 5.34 -14.27 25.32
C LEU A 69 4.85 -15.49 26.11
N SER A 70 3.99 -16.32 25.51
CA SER A 70 3.52 -17.57 26.12
C SER A 70 4.61 -18.64 26.23
N GLY A 71 5.60 -18.63 25.32
CA GLY A 71 6.76 -19.52 25.34
C GLY A 71 7.80 -19.14 26.40
N LEU A 72 7.97 -17.84 26.67
CA LEU A 72 8.94 -17.33 27.66
C LEU A 72 8.46 -17.44 29.11
N GLY A 73 7.16 -17.57 29.36
CA GLY A 73 6.60 -17.81 30.70
C GLY A 73 6.71 -19.26 31.21
N ARG A 74 7.23 -20.18 30.38
CA ARG A 74 7.52 -21.57 30.73
C ARG A 74 9.04 -21.81 30.77
N ASN A 75 9.73 -21.13 31.69
CA ASN A 75 11.07 -21.55 32.17
C ASN A 75 11.33 -20.98 33.56
#